data_AF-D2QGD6-F1
#
_entry.id   AF-D2QGD6-F1
#
_cell.length_a   1.000
_cell.length_b   1.000
_cell.length_c   1.000
_cell.angle_alpha   90.00
_cell.angle_beta   90.00
_cell.angle_gamma   90.00
#
_symmetry.space_group_name_H-M   'P 1'
#
loop_
_entity.id
_entity.type
_entity.pdbx_description
1 polymer ?
#
loop_
_entity_poly.entity_id
_entity_poly.type
_entity_poly.pdbx_seq_one_letter_code
_entity_poly.pdbx_strand_id
1 'polypeptide(L)'
;MIKQFVKRSQFQFVSLTDANIKSVNVEGDEAYITILNTNGNSASIRRQMGRDYAKALAANGATSIASTYTQEWEQLDFTLNKVPLDVPAIGSGYLQNQFATGTANQAAQVERIRNGNVGIKEVIELKANTTTYPLNILVETVHYVPTDTIAA
;
A
#
# COMPACT_ATOMS: atom_id res chain seq x y z
N MET A 1 -7.98 29.20 17.22
CA MET A 1 -6.55 28.88 17.02
C MET A 1 -6.49 27.57 16.25
N ILE A 2 -5.94 27.56 15.03
CA ILE A 2 -5.78 26.31 14.27
C ILE A 2 -4.65 25.53 14.96
N LYS A 3 -4.95 24.34 15.50
CA LYS A 3 -3.90 23.46 16.02
C LYS A 3 -2.98 23.08 14.87
N GLN A 4 -1.70 23.40 14.99
CA GLN A 4 -0.70 22.97 14.02
C GLN A 4 -0.43 21.47 14.25
N PHE A 5 -0.40 20.69 13.18
CA PHE A 5 -0.08 19.27 13.19
C PHE A 5 1.29 19.05 12.56
N VAL A 6 2.04 18.04 13.01
CA VAL A 6 3.25 17.56 12.33
C VAL A 6 3.05 16.13 11.84
N LYS A 7 3.77 15.78 10.77
CA LYS A 7 3.88 14.40 10.32
C LYS A 7 4.93 13.66 11.16
N ARG A 8 4.58 12.48 11.66
CA ARG A 8 5.52 11.51 12.23
C ARG A 8 5.42 10.20 11.46
N SER A 9 6.55 9.72 10.94
CA SER A 9 6.62 8.43 10.27
C SER A 9 7.16 7.36 11.22
N GLN A 10 6.53 6.19 11.22
CA GLN A 10 7.05 4.95 11.79
C GLN A 10 7.41 4.00 10.66
N PHE A 11 8.53 3.31 10.81
CA PHE A 11 9.09 2.42 9.80
C PHE A 11 9.12 0.99 10.32
N GLN A 12 8.58 0.06 9.53
CA GLN A 12 8.66 -1.36 9.78
C GLN A 12 9.40 -2.05 8.63
N PHE A 13 10.48 -2.74 8.97
CA PHE A 13 11.25 -3.53 8.02
C PHE A 13 10.78 -4.98 8.05
N VAL A 14 10.51 -5.52 6.86
CA VAL A 14 10.05 -6.89 6.66
C VAL A 14 10.98 -7.57 5.68
N SER A 15 11.59 -8.68 6.09
CA SER A 15 12.40 -9.51 5.21
C SER A 15 11.64 -10.79 4.88
N LEU A 16 11.30 -10.97 3.60
CA LEU A 16 10.79 -12.23 3.09
C LEU A 16 11.98 -13.13 2.76
N THR A 17 12.16 -14.20 3.52
CA THR A 17 13.31 -15.12 3.38
C THR A 17 12.92 -16.43 2.69
N ASP A 18 11.63 -16.60 2.39
CA ASP A 18 11.03 -17.77 1.80
C ASP A 18 9.75 -17.39 1.02
N ALA A 19 9.09 -18.39 0.44
CA ALA A 19 7.82 -18.21 -0.27
C ALA A 19 6.60 -18.13 0.67
N ASN A 20 6.81 -18.16 2.00
CA ASN A 20 5.71 -18.13 2.94
C ASN A 20 5.11 -16.72 3.03
N ILE A 21 3.83 -16.69 3.39
CA ILE A 21 3.11 -15.43 3.61
C ILE A 21 3.58 -14.84 4.94
N LYS A 22 3.88 -13.53 4.93
CA LYS A 22 4.14 -12.74 6.14
C LYS A 22 3.00 -11.74 6.33
N SER A 23 2.42 -11.70 7.52
CA SER A 23 1.38 -10.75 7.88
C SER A 23 1.97 -9.56 8.63
N VAL A 24 1.49 -8.36 8.33
CA VAL A 24 1.94 -7.10 8.92
C VAL A 24 0.71 -6.28 9.29
N ASN A 25 0.69 -5.77 10.51
CA ASN A 25 -0.36 -4.84 10.94
C ASN A 25 0.04 -3.43 10.52
N VAL A 26 -0.84 -2.75 9.80
CA VAL A 26 -0.63 -1.38 9.34
C VAL A 26 -1.68 -0.50 9.98
N GLU A 27 -1.22 0.45 10.79
CA GLU A 27 -2.06 1.44 11.45
C GLU A 27 -1.43 2.82 11.28
N GLY A 28 -2.11 3.72 10.56
CA GLY A 28 -1.59 5.03 10.20
C GLY A 28 -2.66 5.92 9.58
N ASP A 29 -2.47 7.23 9.61
CA ASP A 29 -3.27 8.15 8.81
C ASP A 29 -2.94 8.00 7.31
N GLU A 30 -1.66 7.77 7.01
CA GLU A 30 -1.17 7.39 5.68
C GLU A 30 -0.31 6.13 5.83
N ALA A 31 -0.27 5.27 4.81
CA ALA A 31 0.70 4.19 4.77
C ALA A 31 1.24 3.95 3.38
N TYR A 32 2.51 3.55 3.33
CA TYR A 32 3.26 3.34 2.11
C TYR A 32 4.10 2.07 2.21
N ILE A 33 4.39 1.51 1.05
CA ILE A 33 5.22 0.31 0.92
C ILE A 33 6.29 0.52 -0.14
N THR A 34 7.47 -0.02 0.14
CA THR A 34 8.68 0.12 -0.66
C THR A 34 9.42 -1.21 -0.71
N ILE A 35 9.85 -1.65 -1.90
CA ILE A 35 10.81 -2.75 -2.05
C ILE A 35 12.22 -2.14 -2.01
N LEU A 36 13.05 -2.58 -1.05
CA LEU A 36 14.39 -2.02 -0.83
C LEU A 36 15.44 -2.63 -1.76
N ASN A 37 15.26 -3.87 -2.20
CA ASN A 37 16.18 -4.55 -3.12
C ASN A 37 15.46 -5.01 -4.38
N THR A 38 15.47 -4.14 -5.37
CA THR A 38 14.72 -4.26 -6.64
C THR A 38 15.39 -5.18 -7.67
N ASN A 39 15.97 -6.31 -7.25
CA ASN A 39 16.68 -7.28 -8.11
C ASN A 39 15.76 -8.02 -9.12
N GLY A 40 14.77 -7.34 -9.71
CA GLY A 40 13.72 -7.90 -10.55
C GLY A 40 12.65 -8.68 -9.79
N ASN A 41 12.73 -8.76 -8.45
CA ASN A 41 11.74 -9.47 -7.64
C ASN A 41 10.65 -8.50 -7.16
N SER A 42 9.40 -8.75 -7.55
CA SER A 42 8.24 -8.06 -7.01
C SER A 42 7.67 -8.80 -5.79
N ALA A 43 7.10 -8.03 -4.87
CA ALA A 43 6.27 -8.58 -3.81
C ALA A 43 4.81 -8.65 -4.30
N SER A 44 4.07 -9.66 -3.88
CA SER A 44 2.61 -9.60 -3.88
C SER A 44 2.13 -9.15 -2.51
N ILE A 45 1.12 -8.28 -2.52
CA ILE A 45 0.42 -7.79 -1.35
C ILE A 45 -1.05 -8.20 -1.43
N ARG A 46 -1.61 -8.61 -0.29
CA ARG A 46 -3.04 -8.80 -0.11
C ARG A 46 -3.51 -7.96 1.07
N ARG A 47 -4.42 -7.03 0.80
CA ARG A 47 -5.07 -6.19 1.81
C ARG A 47 -6.32 -6.87 2.34
N GLN A 48 -6.61 -6.71 3.63
CA GLN A 48 -7.80 -7.28 4.24
C GLN A 48 -9.07 -6.74 3.57
N MET A 49 -9.13 -5.42 3.32
CA MET A 49 -10.28 -4.82 2.66
C MET A 49 -10.52 -5.35 1.23
N GLY A 50 -9.44 -5.60 0.48
CA GLY A 50 -9.51 -6.14 -0.87
C GLY A 50 -10.04 -7.57 -0.87
N ARG A 51 -9.57 -8.38 0.09
CA ARG A 51 -10.05 -9.76 0.30
C ARG A 51 -11.53 -9.79 0.68
N ASP A 52 -11.95 -8.95 1.62
CA ASP A 52 -13.35 -8.94 2.09
C ASP A 52 -14.29 -8.44 0.98
N TYR A 53 -13.86 -7.45 0.20
CA TYR A 53 -14.59 -6.98 -0.98
C TYR A 53 -14.70 -8.08 -2.06
N ALA A 54 -13.61 -8.78 -2.37
CA ALA A 54 -13.61 -9.89 -3.33
C ALA A 54 -14.55 -11.03 -2.90
N LYS A 55 -14.57 -11.38 -1.62
CA LYS A 55 -15.52 -12.37 -1.06
C LYS A 55 -16.97 -11.91 -1.19
N ALA A 56 -17.25 -10.64 -0.87
CA ALA A 56 -18.60 -10.09 -1.00
C ALA A 56 -19.09 -10.11 -2.46
N LEU A 57 -18.23 -9.76 -3.41
CA LEU A 57 -18.54 -9.84 -4.84
C LEU A 57 -18.79 -11.28 -5.30
N ALA A 58 -17.96 -12.22 -4.88
CA ALA A 58 -18.12 -13.64 -5.19
C ALA A 58 -19.46 -14.19 -4.64
N ALA A 59 -19.82 -13.80 -3.42
CA ALA A 59 -21.10 -14.18 -2.80
C ALA A 59 -22.32 -13.60 -3.55
N ASN A 60 -22.18 -12.42 -4.17
CA ASN A 60 -23.24 -11.76 -4.94
C ASN A 60 -23.37 -12.27 -6.40
N GLY A 61 -22.56 -13.25 -6.82
CA GLY A 61 -22.65 -13.84 -8.17
C GLY A 61 -22.23 -12.90 -9.31
N ALA A 62 -21.64 -11.74 -9.02
CA ALA A 62 -21.26 -10.71 -9.99
C ALA A 62 -19.90 -10.98 -10.66
N THR A 63 -19.68 -12.20 -11.15
CA THR A 63 -18.40 -12.68 -11.72
C THR A 63 -17.99 -11.97 -13.01
N SER A 64 -18.88 -11.24 -13.70
CA SER A 64 -18.57 -10.55 -14.96
C SER A 64 -17.93 -9.16 -14.82
N ILE A 65 -17.89 -8.57 -13.61
CA ILE A 65 -17.29 -7.24 -13.35
C ILE A 65 -15.79 -7.38 -12.94
N ALA A 66 -15.27 -8.60 -12.92
CA ALA A 66 -14.15 -9.06 -12.10
C ALA A 66 -12.73 -8.98 -12.72
N SER A 67 -12.39 -7.96 -13.51
CA SER A 67 -11.07 -7.93 -14.15
C SER A 67 -10.03 -7.01 -13.49
N THR A 68 -10.44 -5.96 -12.77
CA THR A 68 -9.49 -4.96 -12.20
C THR A 68 -9.63 -4.67 -10.71
N TYR A 69 -10.76 -5.01 -10.08
CA TYR A 69 -11.02 -4.72 -8.64
C TYR A 69 -11.17 -5.96 -7.74
N THR A 70 -11.01 -7.15 -8.30
CA THR A 70 -11.28 -8.44 -7.64
C THR A 70 -10.03 -9.27 -7.36
N GLN A 71 -8.84 -8.76 -7.67
CA GLN A 71 -7.61 -9.49 -7.36
C GLN A 71 -7.32 -9.41 -5.86
N GLU A 72 -7.41 -10.57 -5.19
CA GLU A 72 -7.00 -10.67 -3.79
C GLU A 72 -5.50 -10.37 -3.61
N TRP A 73 -4.68 -10.68 -4.61
CA TRP A 73 -3.25 -10.43 -4.60
C TRP A 73 -2.92 -9.38 -5.66
N GLU A 74 -2.46 -8.23 -5.21
CA GLU A 74 -1.93 -7.17 -6.04
C GLU A 74 -0.41 -7.29 -6.08
N GLN A 75 0.20 -7.03 -7.23
CA GLN A 75 1.66 -6.98 -7.34
C GLN A 75 2.14 -5.57 -6.98
N LEU A 76 3.19 -5.47 -6.18
CA LEU A 76 3.80 -4.18 -5.89
C LEU A 76 4.72 -3.78 -7.04
N ASP A 77 4.42 -2.65 -7.67
CA ASP A 77 5.32 -2.03 -8.64
C ASP A 77 6.51 -1.41 -7.92
N PHE A 78 7.72 -1.74 -8.38
CA PHE A 78 9.00 -1.28 -7.84
C PHE A 78 9.66 -0.20 -8.70
N THR A 79 9.00 0.22 -9.78
CA THR A 79 9.51 1.30 -10.64
C THR A 79 9.51 2.64 -9.90
N LEU A 80 8.60 2.81 -8.94
CA LEU A 80 8.52 3.98 -8.07
C LEU A 80 8.76 3.54 -6.63
N ASN A 81 9.80 4.08 -6.00
CA ASN A 81 10.28 3.61 -4.69
C ASN A 81 9.23 3.66 -3.57
N LYS A 82 8.19 4.50 -3.65
CA LYS A 82 7.18 4.66 -2.59
C LYS A 82 5.79 4.54 -3.19
N VAL A 83 5.06 3.50 -2.79
CA VAL A 83 3.71 3.22 -3.27
C VAL A 83 2.73 3.37 -2.10
N PRO A 84 1.69 4.20 -2.21
CA PRO A 84 0.68 4.33 -1.16
C PRO A 84 -0.17 3.06 -1.05
N LEU A 85 -0.45 2.61 0.18
CA LEU A 85 -1.28 1.43 0.42
C LEU A 85 -2.76 1.71 0.20
N ASP A 86 -3.24 2.95 0.38
CA ASP A 86 -4.67 3.30 0.34
C ASP A 86 -5.26 3.48 -1.08
N VAL A 87 -4.46 3.21 -2.11
CA VAL A 87 -4.88 3.38 -3.50
C VAL A 87 -5.32 2.03 -4.08
N PRO A 88 -6.30 2.01 -5.00
CA PRO A 88 -6.65 0.77 -5.66
C PRO A 88 -5.59 0.46 -6.72
N ALA A 89 -5.31 -0.83 -6.94
CA ALA A 89 -4.51 -1.26 -8.08
C ALA A 89 -5.09 -0.73 -9.40
N ILE A 90 -4.22 -0.31 -10.33
CA ILE A 90 -4.62 0.25 -11.62
C ILE A 90 -4.45 -0.83 -12.70
N GLY A 91 -5.51 -1.10 -13.47
CA GLY A 91 -5.50 -1.57 -14.88
C GLY A 91 -4.80 -2.88 -15.23
N SER A 92 -4.00 -3.45 -14.32
CA SER A 92 -3.08 -4.56 -14.57
C SER A 92 -2.79 -5.39 -13.31
N GLY A 93 -3.48 -5.13 -12.20
CA GLY A 93 -3.25 -5.85 -10.94
C GLY A 93 -2.08 -5.35 -10.11
N TYR A 94 -1.50 -4.21 -10.48
CA TYR A 94 -0.39 -3.62 -9.75
C TYR A 94 -0.87 -2.52 -8.82
N LEU A 95 -0.42 -2.61 -7.56
CA LEU A 95 -0.36 -1.48 -6.66
C LEU A 95 0.85 -0.65 -7.08
N GLN A 96 0.58 0.49 -7.71
CA GLN A 96 1.59 1.37 -8.27
C GLN A 96 1.26 2.82 -7.97
N ASN A 97 2.30 3.64 -7.94
CA ASN A 97 2.11 5.08 -7.97
C ASN A 97 1.94 5.57 -9.42
N GLN A 98 1.31 6.72 -9.64
CA GLN A 98 1.18 7.27 -11.00
C GLN A 98 2.43 8.07 -11.38
N PHE A 99 2.93 7.83 -12.59
CA PHE A 99 3.96 8.69 -13.18
C PHE A 99 3.36 10.05 -13.52
N ALA A 100 4.02 11.13 -13.08
CA ALA A 100 3.71 12.47 -13.55
C ALA A 100 4.09 12.58 -15.04
N THR A 101 3.12 12.38 -15.93
CA THR A 101 3.30 12.81 -17.33
C THR A 101 2.96 14.30 -17.40
N GLY A 102 3.67 15.08 -18.22
CA GLY A 102 3.75 16.56 -18.15
C GLY A 102 2.45 17.37 -18.32
N THR A 103 1.27 16.77 -18.21
CA THR A 103 -0.03 17.44 -18.13
C THR A 103 -0.36 17.84 -16.69
N ALA A 104 -0.69 19.13 -16.50
CA ALA A 104 -0.88 19.76 -15.18
C ALA A 104 -1.89 19.04 -14.24
N ASN A 105 -2.88 18.34 -14.79
CA ASN A 105 -3.87 17.61 -14.00
C ASN A 105 -3.37 16.26 -13.44
N GLN A 106 -2.27 15.71 -13.95
CA GLN A 106 -1.70 14.44 -13.47
C GLN A 106 -0.63 14.62 -12.39
N ALA A 107 0.06 15.77 -12.36
CA ALA A 107 0.98 16.10 -11.27
C ALA A 107 0.28 16.12 -9.90
N ALA A 108 -1.00 16.48 -9.85
CA ALA A 108 -1.84 16.44 -8.65
C ALA A 108 -2.29 15.02 -8.24
N GLN A 109 -2.01 14.00 -9.06
CA GLN A 109 -2.43 12.61 -8.84
C GLN A 109 -1.25 11.66 -8.56
N VAL A 110 -0.04 12.20 -8.38
CA VAL A 110 1.19 11.43 -8.07
C VAL A 110 1.18 10.90 -6.63
N GLU A 111 0.27 11.35 -5.78
CA GLU A 111 0.08 10.78 -4.44
C GLU A 111 -1.43 10.64 -4.21
N ARG A 112 -1.97 9.46 -4.53
CA ARG A 112 -3.42 9.25 -4.66
C ARG A 112 -4.12 8.94 -3.33
N ILE A 113 -3.62 9.41 -2.19
CA ILE A 113 -4.29 9.18 -0.90
C ILE A 113 -5.69 9.79 -0.99
N ARG A 114 -6.72 8.95 -0.90
CA ARG A 114 -8.09 9.34 -1.24
C ARG A 114 -8.78 10.10 -0.11
N ASN A 115 -8.26 10.05 1.11
CA ASN A 115 -8.84 10.76 2.23
C ASN A 115 -7.82 11.03 3.35
N GLY A 116 -7.43 12.30 3.56
CA GLY A 116 -6.59 12.69 4.71
C GLY A 116 -7.29 12.58 6.07
N ASN A 117 -8.58 12.21 6.10
CA ASN A 117 -9.38 12.10 7.30
C ASN A 117 -9.74 10.64 7.70
N VAL A 118 -9.32 9.63 6.92
CA VAL A 118 -9.60 8.21 7.22
C VAL A 118 -8.29 7.45 7.19
N GLY A 119 -7.76 7.13 8.37
CA GLY A 119 -6.57 6.30 8.50
C GLY A 119 -6.78 4.85 8.06
N ILE A 120 -5.70 4.21 7.67
CA ILE A 120 -5.64 2.78 7.38
C ILE A 120 -5.39 2.02 8.69
N LYS A 121 -6.24 1.02 8.96
CA LYS A 121 -6.06 0.06 10.07
C LYS A 121 -6.43 -1.33 9.59
N GLU A 122 -5.45 -2.07 9.10
CA GLU A 122 -5.68 -3.42 8.58
C GLU A 122 -4.45 -4.32 8.69
N VAL A 123 -4.70 -5.63 8.55
CA VAL A 123 -3.64 -6.61 8.31
C VAL A 123 -3.37 -6.67 6.82
N ILE A 124 -2.12 -6.46 6.42
CA ILE A 124 -1.64 -6.77 5.07
C ILE A 124 -0.86 -8.07 5.09
N GLU A 125 -0.95 -8.82 4.01
CA GLU A 125 -0.19 -10.04 3.79
C GLU A 125 0.77 -9.83 2.63
N LEU A 126 2.01 -10.28 2.80
CA LEU A 126 3.11 -10.11 1.87
C LEU A 126 3.68 -11.47 1.50
N LYS A 127 4.03 -11.66 0.23
CA LYS A 127 4.81 -12.81 -0.25
C LYS A 127 5.71 -12.40 -1.41
N ALA A 128 6.84 -13.08 -1.57
CA ALA A 128 7.70 -12.87 -2.74
C ALA A 128 7.09 -13.56 -3.96
N ASN A 129 7.14 -12.92 -5.14
CA ASN A 129 6.66 -13.52 -6.38
C ASN A 129 7.67 -14.47 -7.02
N THR A 130 8.96 -14.23 -6.79
CA THR A 130 10.04 -15.10 -7.27
C THR A 130 10.87 -15.62 -6.09
N THR A 131 11.74 -16.59 -6.35
CA THR A 131 12.56 -17.30 -5.34
C THR A 131 13.86 -16.59 -4.98
N THR A 132 14.01 -15.30 -5.30
CA THR A 132 15.21 -14.52 -4.95
C THR A 132 15.05 -13.91 -3.57
N TYR A 133 15.81 -14.40 -2.59
CA TYR A 133 15.72 -14.03 -1.18
C TYR A 133 17.06 -13.48 -0.65
N PRO A 134 17.05 -12.66 0.42
CA PRO A 134 15.87 -12.07 1.06
C PRO A 134 15.25 -10.96 0.20
N LEU A 135 13.92 -10.83 0.16
CA LEU A 135 13.24 -9.65 -0.38
C LEU A 135 12.91 -8.72 0.78
N ASN A 136 13.57 -7.56 0.82
CA ASN A 136 13.43 -6.60 1.90
C ASN A 136 12.38 -5.55 1.51
N ILE A 137 11.41 -5.39 2.38
CA ILE A 137 10.26 -4.50 2.21
C ILE A 137 10.26 -3.53 3.38
N LEU A 138 10.05 -2.27 3.09
CA LEU A 138 9.80 -1.22 4.06
C LEU A 138 8.31 -0.86 4.01
N VAL A 139 7.67 -0.87 5.16
CA VAL A 139 6.33 -0.30 5.36
C VAL A 139 6.50 0.96 6.20
N GLU A 140 6.02 2.09 5.68
CA GLU A 140 5.99 3.37 6.37
C GLU A 140 4.54 3.68 6.76
N THR A 141 4.28 3.98 8.03
CA THR A 141 3.01 4.54 8.49
C THR A 141 3.24 5.97 8.96
N VAL A 142 2.34 6.88 8.58
CA VAL A 142 2.40 8.31 8.94
C VAL A 142 1.25 8.62 9.87
N HIS A 143 1.55 9.38 10.93
CA HIS A 143 0.56 9.92 11.86
C HIS A 143 0.66 11.45 11.93
N TYR A 144 -0.48 12.13 11.89
CA TYR A 144 -0.62 13.56 12.11
C TYR A 144 -0.86 13.83 13.59
N VAL A 145 0.20 14.20 14.31
CA VAL A 145 0.11 14.51 15.74
C VAL A 145 0.03 16.02 15.98
N PRO A 146 -0.82 16.47 16.91
CA PRO A 146 -0.82 17.86 17.35
C PRO A 146 0.57 18.30 17.84
N THR A 147 1.00 19.50 17.48
CA THR A 147 2.32 20.05 17.85
C THR A 147 2.56 20.08 19.36
N ASP A 148 1.50 20.24 20.15
CA ASP A 148 1.47 20.27 21.60
C ASP A 148 1.78 18.91 22.27
N THR A 149 1.73 17.78 21.54
CA THR A 149 2.03 16.45 22.10
C THR A 149 3.46 15.97 21.84
N ILE A 150 4.28 16.78 21.16
CA ILE A 150 5.66 16.42 20.76
C ILE A 150 6.64 16.61 21.92
N ALA A 151 6.34 17.50 22.87
CA ALA A 151 7.17 17.80 24.03
C ALA A 151 6.62 17.11 25.29
N ALA A 152 6.98 15.84 25.48
CA ALA A 152 6.93 15.12 26.75
C ALA A 152 8.05 14.08 26.78
#